data_AF-A0A950EPF5-F1
#
_entry.id   AF-A0A950EPF5-F1
#
_cell.length_a   1.000
_cell.length_b   1.000
_cell.length_c   1.000
_cell.angle_alpha   90.00
_cell.angle_beta   90.00
_cell.angle_gamma   90.00
#
_symmetry.space_group_name_H-M   'P 1'
#
loop_
_entity.id
_entity.type
_entity.pdbx_description
1 polymer ?
#
loop_
_entity_poly.entity_id
_entity_poly.type
_entity_poly.pdbx_seq_one_letter_code
_entity_poly.pdbx_strand_id
1 'polypeptide(L)' 'MPASGRPVACFTVDHLDDGTAGLLDVLERRGLAATVFVEGRHGEERPTEVAEIVRRGHEVGMHGWAHEQW' A
#
# COMPACT_ATOMS: atom_id res chain seq x y z
N MET A 1 -9.37 -14.25 8.37
CA MET A 1 -10.48 -13.38 8.79
C MET A 1 -10.39 -13.17 10.29
N PRO A 2 -10.43 -11.93 10.80
CA PRO A 2 -10.49 -11.70 12.24
C PRO A 2 -11.71 -12.40 12.84
N ALA A 3 -11.59 -12.91 14.07
CA ALA A 3 -12.70 -13.51 14.81
C ALA A 3 -13.85 -12.50 14.95
N SER A 4 -15.10 -12.94 14.78
CA SER A 4 -16.26 -12.06 14.85
C SER A 4 -16.35 -11.37 16.22
N GLY A 5 -16.63 -10.06 16.22
CA GLY A 5 -16.87 -9.26 17.43
C GLY A 5 -15.70 -8.40 17.94
N ARG A 6 -14.48 -8.55 17.41
CA ARG A 6 -13.38 -7.61 17.71
C ARG A 6 -13.42 -6.44 16.72
N PRO A 7 -13.32 -5.16 17.15
CA PRO A 7 -13.20 -4.03 16.23
C PRO A 7 -12.02 -4.22 15.27
N VAL A 8 -12.24 -3.86 14.01
CA VAL A 8 -11.25 -3.94 12.94
C VAL A 8 -11.18 -2.57 12.28
N ALA A 9 -9.97 -2.14 11.94
CA ALA A 9 -9.73 -0.99 11.09
C ALA A 9 -8.81 -1.40 9.94
N CYS A 10 -8.97 -0.75 8.80
CA CYS A 10 -8.09 -0.91 7.64
C CYS A 10 -7.25 0.34 7.50
N PHE A 11 -5.94 0.17 7.37
CA PHE A 11 -5.03 1.26 7.02
C PHE A 11 -4.90 1.31 5.50
N THR A 12 -5.22 2.46 4.92
CA THR A 12 -5.05 2.72 3.50
C THR A 12 -4.12 3.90 3.30
N VAL A 13 -3.31 3.84 2.25
CA VAL A 13 -2.36 4.89 1.89
C VAL A 13 -2.54 5.16 0.40
N ASP A 14 -2.71 6.42 0.05
CA ASP A 14 -2.74 6.84 -1.35
C ASP A 14 -1.34 7.32 -1.75
N HIS A 15 -0.96 7.03 -2.99
CA HIS A 15 0.34 7.27 -3.60
C HIS A 15 1.46 6.32 -3.16
N LEU A 16 2.40 6.11 -4.10
CA LEU A 16 3.70 5.52 -3.83
C LEU A 16 4.77 6.62 -3.95
N ASP A 17 5.46 6.90 -2.86
CA ASP A 17 6.47 7.97 -2.74
C ASP A 17 7.73 7.49 -1.99
N ASP A 18 8.69 8.38 -1.78
CA ASP A 18 9.94 8.07 -1.06
C ASP A 18 9.72 7.71 0.42
N GLY A 19 8.58 8.10 1.01
CA GLY A 19 8.21 7.78 2.39
C GLY A 19 7.63 6.38 2.56
N THR A 20 7.17 5.77 1.47
CA THR A 20 6.43 4.50 1.50
C THR A 20 7.25 3.38 2.14
N ALA A 21 8.53 3.22 1.77
CA ALA A 21 9.39 2.18 2.35
C ALA A 21 9.50 2.28 3.88
N GLY A 22 9.68 3.49 4.41
CA GLY A 22 9.76 3.71 5.85
C GLY A 22 8.43 3.44 6.57
N LEU A 23 7.30 3.75 5.93
CA LEU A 23 5.98 3.40 6.43
C LEU A 23 5.79 1.87 6.50
N LEU A 24 6.17 1.15 5.45
CA LEU A 24 6.08 -0.32 5.44
C LEU A 24 6.94 -0.93 6.55
N ASP A 25 8.14 -0.40 6.79
CA ASP A 25 8.99 -0.85 7.91
C ASP A 25 8.31 -0.67 9.28
N VAL A 26 7.58 0.44 9.48
CA VAL A 26 6.83 0.70 10.72
C VAL A 26 5.67 -0.30 10.88
N LEU A 27 4.93 -0.54 9.80
CA LEU A 27 3.81 -1.47 9.79
C LEU A 27 4.27 -2.91 10.06
N GLU A 28 5.36 -3.34 9.42
CA GLU A 28 5.99 -4.65 9.63
C GLU A 28 6.39 -4.85 11.10
N ARG A 29 7.07 -3.87 11.72
CA ARG A 29 7.44 -3.93 13.15
C ARG A 29 6.24 -4.02 14.08
N ARG A 30 5.05 -3.61 13.63
CA ARG A 30 3.79 -3.69 14.39
C ARG A 30 2.93 -4.89 14.01
N GLY A 31 3.36 -5.72 13.05
CA GLY A 31 2.57 -6.84 12.54
C GLY A 31 1.27 -6.39 11.89
N LEU A 32 1.26 -5.21 11.27
CA LEU A 32 0.11 -4.62 10.60
C LEU A 32 0.28 -4.69 9.08
N ALA A 33 -0.83 -4.92 8.39
CA ALA A 33 -0.92 -4.81 6.94
C ALA A 33 -1.71 -3.54 6.56
N ALA A 34 -1.54 -3.11 5.32
CA ALA A 34 -2.22 -1.95 4.75
C ALA A 34 -2.49 -2.20 3.27
N THR A 35 -3.38 -1.40 2.69
CA THR A 35 -3.57 -1.32 1.24
C THR A 35 -2.94 -0.02 0.75
N VAL A 36 -2.04 -0.11 -0.24
CA VAL A 36 -1.40 1.04 -0.88
C VAL A 36 -2.03 1.23 -2.26
N PHE A 37 -2.70 2.36 -2.48
CA PHE A 37 -3.31 2.73 -3.75
C PHE A 37 -2.28 3.45 -4.62
N VAL A 38 -1.81 2.77 -5.66
CA VAL A 38 -0.70 3.21 -6.51
C VAL A 38 -1.21 3.71 -7.86
N GLU A 39 -0.63 4.79 -8.37
CA GLU A 39 -0.87 5.26 -9.73
C GLU A 39 -0.26 4.29 -10.77
N GLY A 40 -1.01 4.02 -11.85
CA GLY A 40 -0.61 3.07 -12.89
C GLY A 40 0.79 3.32 -13.47
N ARG A 41 1.19 4.58 -13.66
CA ARG A 41 2.53 4.94 -14.17
C ARG A 41 3.68 4.39 -13.31
N HIS A 42 3.48 4.24 -12.00
CA HIS A 42 4.50 3.70 -11.11
C HIS A 42 4.72 2.20 -11.29
N GLY A 43 3.76 1.49 -11.88
CA GLY A 43 3.97 0.12 -12.35
C GLY A 43 5.03 0.01 -13.46
N GLU A 44 5.24 1.08 -14.24
CA GLU A 44 6.27 1.15 -15.28
C GLU A 44 7.56 1.80 -14.76
N GLU A 45 7.43 2.90 -14.01
CA GLU A 45 8.55 3.72 -13.55
C GLU A 45 9.29 3.09 -12.35
N ARG A 46 8.55 2.42 -11.45
CA ARG A 46 9.03 1.92 -10.16
C ARG A 46 8.55 0.49 -9.86
N PRO A 47 8.66 -0.47 -10.80
CA PRO A 47 8.06 -1.80 -10.68
C PRO A 47 8.58 -2.59 -9.46
N THR A 48 9.84 -2.42 -9.10
CA THR A 48 10.44 -3.08 -7.92
C THR A 48 9.77 -2.61 -6.64
N GLU A 49 9.47 -1.32 -6.51
CA GLU A 49 8.85 -0.76 -5.32
C GLU A 49 7.39 -1.18 -5.19
N VAL A 50 6.66 -1.25 -6.31
CA VAL A 50 5.31 -1.81 -6.35
C VAL A 50 5.31 -3.29 -5.93
N ALA A 51 6.28 -4.08 -6.41
CA ALA A 51 6.42 -5.50 -6.05
C ALA A 51 6.76 -5.68 -4.56
N GLU A 52 7.54 -4.78 -3.97
CA GLU A 52 7.90 -4.79 -2.54
C GLU A 52 6.67 -4.67 -1.63
N ILE A 53 5.65 -3.89 -2.01
CA ILE A 53 4.39 -3.76 -1.25
C ILE A 53 3.76 -5.15 -1.05
N VAL A 54 3.60 -5.89 -2.16
CA VAL A 54 3.00 -7.24 -2.13
C VAL A 54 3.92 -8.23 -1.41
N ARG A 55 5.24 -8.18 -1.68
CA ARG A 55 6.23 -9.09 -1.07
C ARG A 55 6.23 -9.00 0.46
N ARG A 56 5.94 -7.81 1.00
CA ARG A 56 5.88 -7.55 2.45
C ARG A 56 4.50 -7.85 3.08
N GLY A 57 3.54 -8.35 2.29
CA GLY A 57 2.23 -8.77 2.77
C GLY A 57 1.18 -7.66 2.84
N HIS A 58 1.43 -6.53 2.17
CA HIS A 58 0.46 -5.47 1.95
C HIS A 58 -0.32 -5.72 0.66
N GLU A 59 -1.44 -5.01 0.48
CA GLU A 59 -2.25 -5.05 -0.73
C GLU A 59 -1.93 -3.86 -1.64
N VAL A 60 -1.97 -4.07 -2.96
CA VAL A 60 -1.88 -2.98 -3.95
C VAL A 60 -3.28 -2.71 -4.52
N GLY A 61 -3.72 -1.47 -4.43
CA GLY A 61 -4.91 -0.93 -5.08
C GLY A 61 -4.55 0.04 -6.21
N MET A 62 -5.54 0.42 -7.04
CA MET A 62 -5.35 1.35 -8.16
C MET A 62 -5.77 2.78 -7.79
N HIS A 63 -4.94 3.77 -8.14
CA HIS A 63 -5.19 5.20 -7.87
C HIS A 63 -5.14 6.08 -9.15
N GLY A 64 -5.81 5.64 -10.21
CA GLY A 64 -5.71 6.27 -11.54
C GLY A 64 -4.38 5.96 -12.24
N TRP A 65 -4.08 6.64 -13.35
CA TRP A 65 -2.81 6.41 -14.07
C TRP A 65 -1.70 7.37 -13.63
N ALA A 66 -2.03 8.66 -13.49
CA ALA A 66 -1.12 9.72 -13.05
C ALA A 66 -1.79 10.68 -12.06
N HIS A 67 -2.81 10.20 -11.33
CA HIS A 67 -3.62 10.99 -10.40
C HIS A 67 -4.35 12.15 -11.10
N GLU A 68 -5.18 11.79 -12.09
CA GLU A 68 -5.94 12.74 -12.89
C GLU A 68 -7.00 13.47 -12.05
N GLN A 69 -7.14 14.78 -12.28
CA GLN A 69 -8.22 15.60 -11.74
C GLN A 69 -9.41 15.47 -12.70
N TRP A 70 -10.38 14.61 -12.40
CA TRP A 70 -11.62 14.47 -13.18
C TRP A 70 -12.79 15.17 -12.48
#